data_AF-A0A3D2TIM8-F1
#
_entry.id   AF-A0A3D2TIM8-F1
#
_cell.length_a   1.000
_cell.length_b   1.000
_cell.length_c   1.000
_cell.angle_alpha   90.00
_cell.angle_beta   90.00
_cell.angle_gamma   90.00
#
_symmetry.space_group_name_H-M   'P 1'
#
loop_
_entity.id
_entity.type
_entity.pdbx_description
1 polymer ?
#
loop_
_entity_poly.entity_id
_entity_poly.type
_entity_poly.pdbx_seq_one_letter_code
_entity_poly.pdbx_strand_id
1 'polypeptide(L)'
;LMDGVIPPNSKAPRMTGQQVITHTEQLLTVLENKRVFDFFNNFYGEPAITFDYKWLRAIGPAGFTGAHYDVVYMGRGSTRLCTAWTPLGDMDIQQGPLALCIGSHKLPGYNKVRETYGRMDVDRDLVEGIFSKDPVEIVDRFGGQWQTTDFRAGDILILGMFTMHASLTNTTKQWRISCDTRFQPAGDEIDDRWIGEKPLEHYASNAPGAKIVPMDDARVEWGV
;
A
#
# COMPACT_ATOMS: atom_id res chain seq x y z
N LEU A 1 -10.02 -11.63 17.90
CA LEU A 1 -8.96 -10.61 17.74
C LEU A 1 -9.53 -9.31 17.18
N MET A 2 -10.44 -9.38 16.20
CA MET A 2 -11.12 -8.20 15.63
C MET A 2 -11.97 -7.43 16.67
N ASP A 3 -12.67 -8.13 17.57
CA ASP A 3 -13.40 -7.49 18.68
C ASP A 3 -12.51 -7.15 19.89
N GLY A 4 -11.19 -7.36 19.76
CA GLY A 4 -10.24 -7.14 20.83
C GLY A 4 -10.08 -5.65 21.12
N VAL A 5 -10.35 -5.24 22.36
CA VAL A 5 -10.11 -3.86 22.80
C VAL A 5 -8.64 -3.71 23.18
N ILE A 6 -7.98 -2.76 22.52
CA ILE A 6 -6.57 -2.45 22.72
C ILE A 6 -6.40 -1.71 24.05
N PRO A 7 -5.55 -2.22 24.96
CA PRO A 7 -5.19 -1.47 26.16
C PRO A 7 -4.54 -0.12 25.79
N PRO A 8 -4.77 0.95 26.56
CA PRO A 8 -4.10 2.22 26.35
C PRO A 8 -2.57 2.04 26.25
N ASN A 9 -1.92 2.78 25.34
CA ASN A 9 -0.46 2.75 25.09
C ASN A 9 0.10 1.44 24.52
N SER A 10 -0.75 0.52 24.04
CA SER A 10 -0.27 -0.68 23.34
C SER A 10 0.43 -0.30 22.03
N LYS A 11 1.57 -0.94 21.75
CA LYS A 11 2.26 -0.81 20.47
C LYS A 11 1.69 -1.79 19.45
N ALA A 12 1.60 -1.37 18.20
CA ALA A 12 1.24 -2.26 17.10
C ALA A 12 2.23 -3.42 17.01
N PRO A 13 1.76 -4.67 16.88
CA PRO A 13 2.65 -5.79 16.62
C PRO A 13 3.33 -5.60 15.27
N ARG A 14 4.62 -5.93 15.18
CA ARG A 14 5.32 -5.99 13.89
C ARG A 14 4.88 -7.27 13.18
N MET A 15 4.09 -7.11 12.12
CA MET A 15 3.53 -8.25 11.36
C MET A 15 4.01 -8.30 9.91
N THR A 16 4.33 -7.14 9.32
CA THR A 16 4.83 -7.00 7.96
C THR A 16 6.11 -7.80 7.75
N GLY A 17 6.18 -8.59 6.68
CA GLY A 17 7.37 -9.37 6.32
C GLY A 17 7.69 -10.54 7.26
N GLN A 18 6.91 -10.77 8.31
CA GLN A 18 7.14 -11.86 9.25
C GLN A 18 6.59 -13.17 8.69
N GLN A 19 7.40 -13.92 7.94
CA GLN A 19 6.97 -15.15 7.25
C GLN A 19 6.29 -16.18 8.17
N VAL A 20 6.70 -16.28 9.44
CA VAL A 20 6.07 -17.17 10.43
C VAL A 20 4.56 -16.94 10.60
N ILE A 21 4.08 -15.73 10.34
CA ILE A 21 2.65 -15.38 10.38
C ILE A 21 2.07 -15.14 8.98
N THR A 22 2.87 -14.58 8.05
CA THR A 22 2.35 -14.25 6.72
C THR A 22 2.27 -15.44 5.76
N HIS A 23 2.97 -16.53 6.04
CA HIS A 23 3.04 -17.74 5.19
C HIS A 23 2.41 -18.96 5.86
N THR A 24 1.50 -18.73 6.81
CA THR A 24 0.66 -19.82 7.32
C THR A 24 -0.31 -20.28 6.23
N GLU A 25 -0.63 -21.57 6.19
CA GLU A 25 -1.58 -22.13 5.21
C GLU A 25 -2.92 -21.39 5.23
N GLN A 26 -3.40 -21.02 6.43
CA GLN A 26 -4.66 -20.31 6.62
C GLN A 26 -4.64 -18.93 5.96
N LEU A 27 -3.54 -18.18 6.13
CA LEU A 27 -3.45 -16.85 5.54
C LEU A 27 -3.22 -16.92 4.03
N LEU A 28 -2.34 -17.80 3.55
CA LEU A 28 -2.13 -17.99 2.12
C LEU A 28 -3.40 -18.48 1.41
N THR A 29 -4.24 -19.28 2.06
CA THR A 29 -5.54 -19.68 1.51
C THR A 29 -6.47 -18.48 1.24
N VAL A 30 -6.30 -17.37 1.98
CA VAL A 30 -7.04 -16.12 1.76
C VAL A 30 -6.35 -15.25 0.71
N LEU A 31 -5.04 -15.06 0.82
CA LEU A 31 -4.28 -14.09 0.00
C LEU A 31 -3.91 -14.60 -1.39
N GLU A 32 -3.72 -15.92 -1.52
CA GLU A 32 -3.21 -16.62 -2.70
C GLU A 32 -4.20 -17.69 -3.18
N ASN A 33 -5.47 -17.55 -2.81
CA ASN A 33 -6.51 -18.47 -3.27
C ASN A 33 -6.54 -18.54 -4.81
N LYS A 34 -6.85 -19.72 -5.35
CA LYS A 34 -7.08 -19.89 -6.80
C LYS A 34 -8.06 -18.84 -7.36
N ARG A 35 -9.09 -18.45 -6.62
CA ARG A 35 -10.04 -17.42 -7.08
C ARG A 35 -9.39 -16.04 -7.29
N VAL A 36 -8.43 -15.67 -6.45
CA VAL A 36 -7.69 -14.40 -6.58
C VAL A 36 -6.76 -14.47 -7.79
N PHE A 37 -6.02 -15.57 -7.94
CA PHE A 37 -5.19 -15.79 -9.12
C PHE A 37 -6.00 -15.86 -10.42
N ASP A 38 -7.14 -16.55 -10.43
CA ASP A 38 -8.03 -16.63 -11.59
C ASP A 38 -8.53 -15.23 -11.99
N PHE A 39 -8.86 -14.37 -11.02
CA PHE A 39 -9.21 -12.98 -11.29
C PHE A 39 -8.06 -12.25 -11.99
N PHE A 40 -6.83 -12.29 -11.45
CA PHE A 40 -5.70 -11.58 -12.03
C PHE A 40 -5.24 -12.18 -13.37
N ASN A 41 -5.28 -13.50 -13.54
CA ASN A 41 -5.02 -14.17 -14.81
C ASN A 41 -5.96 -13.66 -15.91
N ASN A 42 -7.26 -13.54 -15.59
CA ASN A 42 -8.26 -13.01 -16.52
C ASN A 42 -8.10 -11.50 -16.74
N PHE A 43 -7.79 -10.75 -15.68
CA PHE A 43 -7.59 -9.29 -15.76
C PHE A 43 -6.40 -8.92 -16.64
N TYR A 44 -5.29 -9.69 -16.55
CA TYR A 44 -4.12 -9.48 -17.39
C TYR A 44 -4.18 -10.19 -18.75
N GLY A 45 -5.01 -11.23 -18.89
CA GLY A 45 -5.06 -12.07 -20.09
C GLY A 45 -3.88 -13.04 -20.22
N GLU A 46 -3.09 -13.18 -19.16
CA GLU A 46 -1.89 -14.00 -19.06
C GLU A 46 -1.65 -14.43 -17.60
N PRO A 47 -0.81 -15.43 -17.31
CA PRO A 47 -0.56 -15.87 -15.94
C PRO A 47 -0.06 -14.73 -15.04
N ALA A 48 -0.61 -14.64 -13.83
CA ALA A 48 -0.21 -13.70 -12.80
C ALA A 48 0.67 -14.37 -11.75
N ILE A 49 1.57 -13.57 -11.16
CA ILE A 49 2.36 -13.92 -9.98
C ILE A 49 2.13 -12.87 -8.90
N THR A 50 2.38 -13.23 -7.63
CA THR A 50 2.46 -12.27 -6.52
C THR A 50 3.86 -12.25 -5.94
N PHE A 51 4.24 -11.14 -5.30
CA PHE A 51 5.45 -11.10 -4.48
C PHE A 51 5.36 -12.09 -3.32
N ASP A 52 6.50 -12.65 -2.90
CA ASP A 52 6.60 -13.47 -1.69
C ASP A 52 6.37 -12.62 -0.44
N TYR A 53 6.80 -11.36 -0.48
CA TYR A 53 6.58 -10.42 0.63
C TYR A 53 5.08 -10.09 0.79
N LYS A 54 4.58 -10.22 2.02
CA LYS A 54 3.20 -9.86 2.41
C LYS A 54 3.21 -8.72 3.42
N TRP A 55 2.45 -7.68 3.14
CA TRP A 55 2.31 -6.52 4.01
C TRP A 55 1.11 -6.69 4.94
N LEU A 56 1.21 -7.64 5.86
CA LEU A 56 0.23 -7.84 6.93
C LEU A 56 0.41 -6.76 8.01
N ARG A 57 -0.64 -6.00 8.28
CA ARG A 57 -0.60 -4.84 9.18
C ARG A 57 -1.68 -4.92 10.24
N ALA A 58 -1.33 -4.44 11.44
CA ALA A 58 -2.28 -4.11 12.50
C ALA A 58 -2.16 -2.62 12.79
N ILE A 59 -3.20 -1.84 12.48
CA ILE A 59 -3.24 -0.39 12.75
C ILE A 59 -4.12 -0.11 13.95
N GLY A 60 -3.55 0.52 14.97
CA GLY A 60 -4.21 0.82 16.23
C GLY A 60 -4.91 2.18 16.24
N PRO A 61 -5.45 2.59 17.39
CA PRO A 61 -6.14 3.86 17.56
C PRO A 61 -5.23 5.03 17.17
N ALA A 62 -5.81 6.05 16.53
CA ALA A 62 -5.16 7.21 15.93
C ALA A 62 -4.16 6.90 14.80
N GLY A 63 -3.97 5.63 14.42
CA GLY A 63 -3.12 5.25 13.30
C GLY A 63 -3.76 5.54 11.95
N PHE A 64 -2.95 5.97 10.98
CA PHE A 64 -3.33 6.17 9.58
C PHE A 64 -2.12 6.07 8.65
N THR A 65 -2.35 6.08 7.35
CA THR A 65 -1.32 6.22 6.32
C THR A 65 -1.64 7.42 5.44
N GLY A 66 -0.65 8.30 5.23
CA GLY A 66 -0.81 9.49 4.38
C GLY A 66 -0.98 9.15 2.90
N ALA A 67 -1.31 10.17 2.11
CA ALA A 67 -1.49 10.05 0.67
C ALA A 67 -0.18 9.68 -0.03
N HIS A 68 -0.20 8.63 -0.85
CA HIS A 68 0.97 8.14 -1.58
C HIS A 68 0.60 7.33 -2.84
N TYR A 69 1.62 7.01 -3.64
CA TYR A 69 1.59 6.00 -4.69
C TYR A 69 2.40 4.78 -4.26
N ASP A 70 1.95 3.57 -4.62
CA ASP A 70 2.72 2.36 -4.34
C ASP A 70 4.01 2.29 -5.18
N VAL A 71 4.01 2.88 -6.39
CA VAL A 71 5.15 2.82 -7.34
C VAL A 71 6.49 3.24 -6.70
N VAL A 72 6.46 4.18 -5.74
CA VAL A 72 7.66 4.74 -5.13
C VAL A 72 8.38 3.75 -4.22
N TYR A 73 7.67 2.71 -3.78
CA TYR A 73 8.16 1.68 -2.89
C TYR A 73 8.44 0.37 -3.64
N MET A 74 7.70 0.07 -4.70
CA MET A 74 7.75 -1.23 -5.37
C MET A 74 7.57 -1.15 -6.88
N GLY A 75 8.25 -0.17 -7.50
CA GLY A 75 8.13 0.15 -8.93
C GLY A 75 9.31 -0.24 -9.82
N ARG A 76 10.29 -1.05 -9.36
CA ARG A 76 11.47 -1.39 -10.19
C ARG A 76 11.18 -2.40 -11.31
N GLY A 77 10.10 -3.16 -11.19
CA GLY A 77 9.67 -4.14 -12.19
C GLY A 77 8.47 -3.65 -13.00
N SER A 78 7.40 -4.46 -12.98
CA SER A 78 6.18 -4.16 -13.73
C SER A 78 5.48 -2.87 -13.27
N THR A 79 5.15 -2.00 -14.23
CA THR A 79 4.19 -0.90 -13.99
C THR A 79 2.73 -1.35 -14.10
N ARG A 80 2.48 -2.60 -14.53
CA ARG A 80 1.17 -3.27 -14.51
C ARG A 80 0.86 -3.91 -13.16
N LEU A 81 1.78 -3.84 -12.19
CA LEU A 81 1.60 -4.30 -10.83
C LEU A 81 0.33 -3.69 -10.21
N CYS A 82 -0.43 -4.51 -9.51
CA CYS A 82 -1.62 -4.09 -8.77
C CYS A 82 -1.48 -4.47 -7.30
N THR A 83 -1.89 -3.56 -6.44
CA THR A 83 -2.15 -3.83 -5.03
C THR A 83 -3.51 -4.50 -4.90
N ALA A 84 -3.55 -5.64 -4.22
CA ALA A 84 -4.76 -6.20 -3.65
C ALA A 84 -4.70 -6.04 -2.13
N TRP A 85 -5.57 -5.19 -1.59
CA TRP A 85 -5.71 -4.95 -0.16
C TRP A 85 -6.90 -5.76 0.38
N THR A 86 -6.62 -6.62 1.35
CA THR A 86 -7.58 -7.58 1.91
C THR A 86 -7.77 -7.32 3.41
N PRO A 87 -8.94 -6.84 3.87
CA PRO A 87 -9.26 -6.80 5.28
C PRO A 87 -9.44 -8.23 5.82
N LEU A 88 -8.90 -8.54 7.00
CA LEU A 88 -8.99 -9.89 7.61
C LEU A 88 -10.19 -10.05 8.55
N GLY A 89 -11.21 -9.23 8.35
CA GLY A 89 -12.47 -9.24 9.06
C GLY A 89 -13.32 -8.05 8.63
N ASP A 90 -14.53 -7.95 9.17
CA ASP A 90 -15.40 -6.81 8.94
C ASP A 90 -14.73 -5.52 9.44
N MET A 91 -14.94 -4.44 8.68
CA MET A 91 -14.30 -3.16 8.92
C MET A 91 -15.22 -2.02 8.55
N ASP A 92 -15.61 -1.22 9.55
CA ASP A 92 -16.33 0.02 9.29
C ASP A 92 -15.38 1.18 8.99
N ILE A 93 -15.92 2.31 8.53
CA ILE A 93 -15.16 3.54 8.28
C ILE A 93 -14.40 4.06 9.51
N GLN A 94 -14.88 3.79 10.73
CA GLN A 94 -14.26 4.30 11.97
C GLN A 94 -12.96 3.57 12.27
N GLN A 95 -12.82 2.31 11.85
CA GLN A 95 -11.60 1.50 11.96
C GLN A 95 -10.49 1.92 10.98
N GLY A 96 -10.77 2.88 10.10
CA GLY A 96 -9.75 3.50 9.25
C GLY A 96 -9.40 2.70 7.99
N PRO A 97 -10.37 2.28 7.14
CA PRO A 97 -10.09 1.57 5.89
C PRO A 97 -9.32 2.45 4.89
N LEU A 98 -8.92 1.85 3.76
CA LEU A 98 -8.30 2.60 2.68
C LEU A 98 -9.29 3.58 2.03
N ALA A 99 -8.76 4.71 1.60
CA ALA A 99 -9.45 5.70 0.79
C ALA A 99 -8.66 5.94 -0.49
N LEU A 100 -9.37 6.07 -1.61
CA LEU A 100 -8.78 6.31 -2.94
C LEU A 100 -9.18 7.70 -3.42
N CYS A 101 -8.23 8.46 -3.98
CA CYS A 101 -8.59 9.64 -4.78
C CYS A 101 -8.93 9.18 -6.20
N ILE A 102 -10.23 9.07 -6.49
CA ILE A 102 -10.72 8.45 -7.71
C ILE A 102 -10.27 9.23 -8.94
N GLY A 103 -9.69 8.49 -9.89
CA GLY A 103 -9.19 9.05 -11.15
C GLY A 103 -7.80 9.67 -11.09
N SER A 104 -7.17 9.78 -9.92
CA SER A 104 -5.85 10.43 -9.77
C SER A 104 -4.77 9.84 -10.70
N HIS A 105 -4.87 8.55 -11.03
CA HIS A 105 -3.94 7.86 -11.93
C HIS A 105 -3.93 8.39 -13.37
N LYS A 106 -4.96 9.15 -13.77
CA LYS A 106 -5.11 9.70 -15.13
C LYS A 106 -5.53 11.17 -15.19
N LEU A 107 -6.00 11.75 -14.10
CA LEU A 107 -6.42 13.15 -14.07
C LEU A 107 -5.25 14.09 -14.46
N PRO A 108 -5.49 15.13 -15.27
CA PRO A 108 -4.43 16.04 -15.72
C PRO A 108 -3.71 16.77 -14.59
N GLY A 109 -4.41 17.12 -13.50
CA GLY A 109 -3.79 17.78 -12.33
C GLY A 109 -2.67 16.96 -11.68
N TYR A 110 -2.67 15.65 -11.89
CA TYR A 110 -1.65 14.73 -11.37
C TYR A 110 -0.51 14.45 -12.37
N ASN A 111 -0.48 15.08 -13.56
CA ASN A 111 0.59 14.86 -14.56
C ASN A 111 1.97 15.09 -13.95
N LYS A 112 2.19 16.26 -13.35
CA LYS A 112 3.49 16.61 -12.76
C LYS A 112 3.84 15.67 -11.60
N VAL A 113 2.87 15.32 -10.76
CA VAL A 113 3.05 14.35 -9.67
C VAL A 113 3.50 12.99 -10.20
N ARG A 114 2.94 12.50 -11.32
CA ARG A 114 3.38 11.24 -11.96
C ARG A 114 4.76 11.35 -12.61
N GLU A 115 5.11 12.52 -13.13
CA GLU A 115 6.40 12.78 -13.79
C GLU A 115 7.55 13.03 -12.80
N THR A 116 7.25 13.41 -11.56
CA THR A 116 8.23 13.64 -10.50
C THR A 116 8.14 12.57 -9.41
N TYR A 117 7.26 12.76 -8.41
CA TYR A 117 7.04 11.84 -7.31
C TYR A 117 6.79 10.39 -7.80
N GLY A 118 5.95 10.20 -8.83
CA GLY A 118 5.67 8.88 -9.40
C GLY A 118 6.84 8.22 -10.15
N ARG A 119 7.96 8.92 -10.35
CA ARG A 119 9.21 8.36 -10.91
C ARG A 119 10.26 8.06 -9.85
N MET A 120 10.00 8.45 -8.60
CA MET A 120 10.94 8.20 -7.52
C MET A 120 10.99 6.72 -7.15
N ASP A 121 12.09 6.33 -6.50
CA ASP A 121 12.21 5.09 -5.74
C ASP A 121 12.85 5.43 -4.40
N VAL A 122 12.20 5.09 -3.29
CA VAL A 122 12.64 5.50 -1.93
C VAL A 122 14.05 5.02 -1.59
N ASP A 123 14.50 3.89 -2.14
CA ASP A 123 15.84 3.36 -1.91
C ASP A 123 16.88 3.95 -2.87
N ARG A 124 16.47 4.40 -4.05
CA ARG A 124 17.37 5.07 -5.01
C ARG A 124 17.60 6.53 -4.64
N ASP A 125 16.50 7.24 -4.40
CA ASP A 125 16.50 8.70 -4.28
C ASP A 125 16.61 9.16 -2.82
N LEU A 126 16.36 8.26 -1.86
CA LEU A 126 16.41 8.56 -0.43
C LEU A 126 15.52 9.75 -0.07
N VAL A 127 14.30 9.80 -0.62
CA VAL A 127 13.26 10.78 -0.27
C VAL A 127 12.15 10.04 0.50
N GLU A 128 11.49 10.70 1.44
CA GLU A 128 10.32 10.13 2.12
C GLU A 128 9.27 9.65 1.09
N GLY A 129 8.54 8.56 1.39
CA GLY A 129 7.60 8.00 0.41
C GLY A 129 6.16 8.55 0.51
N ILE A 130 5.76 9.15 1.63
CA ILE A 130 4.43 9.74 1.80
C ILE A 130 4.43 11.12 1.14
N PHE A 131 3.53 11.34 0.18
CA PHE A 131 3.44 12.60 -0.58
C PHE A 131 2.80 13.73 0.24
N SER A 132 1.70 13.45 0.94
CA SER A 132 1.08 14.41 1.85
C SER A 132 0.33 13.70 2.97
N LYS A 133 0.28 14.32 4.15
CA LYS A 133 -0.59 13.91 5.27
C LYS A 133 -1.89 14.71 5.31
N ASP A 134 -2.04 15.71 4.43
CA ASP A 134 -3.25 16.50 4.28
C ASP A 134 -4.04 16.01 3.05
N PRO A 135 -5.13 15.24 3.24
CA PRO A 135 -5.94 14.76 2.13
C PRO A 135 -6.72 15.89 1.43
N VAL A 136 -6.97 17.03 2.10
CA VAL A 136 -7.68 18.16 1.48
C VAL A 136 -6.81 18.80 0.41
N GLU A 137 -5.53 19.02 0.72
CA GLU A 137 -4.54 19.53 -0.24
C GLU A 137 -4.53 18.73 -1.55
N ILE A 138 -4.64 17.40 -1.46
CA ILE A 138 -4.59 16.52 -2.62
C ILE A 138 -5.70 16.84 -3.63
N VAL A 139 -6.91 17.15 -3.15
CA VAL A 139 -8.05 17.49 -4.02
C VAL A 139 -7.98 18.95 -4.44
N ASP A 140 -7.66 19.86 -3.53
CA ASP A 140 -7.62 21.30 -3.82
C ASP A 140 -6.57 21.66 -4.87
N ARG A 141 -5.42 20.98 -4.87
CA ARG A 141 -4.32 21.25 -5.81
C ARG A 141 -4.41 20.45 -7.10
N PHE A 142 -4.85 19.19 -7.04
CA PHE A 142 -4.73 18.25 -8.17
C PHE A 142 -6.08 17.73 -8.69
N GLY A 143 -7.18 18.04 -8.00
CA GLY A 143 -8.53 17.60 -8.32
C GLY A 143 -8.83 16.17 -7.85
N GLY A 144 -9.96 15.63 -8.30
CA GLY A 144 -10.43 14.29 -7.93
C GLY A 144 -11.37 14.29 -6.72
N GLN A 145 -11.63 13.12 -6.17
CA GLN A 145 -12.48 12.95 -5.00
C GLN A 145 -12.03 11.73 -4.19
N TRP A 146 -11.89 11.91 -2.88
CA TRP A 146 -11.68 10.79 -1.96
C TRP A 146 -12.94 9.95 -1.81
N GLN A 147 -12.81 8.63 -2.00
CA GLN A 147 -13.86 7.66 -1.77
C GLN A 147 -13.34 6.51 -0.91
N THR A 148 -14.24 6.01 -0.07
CA THR A 148 -14.02 4.86 0.81
C THR A 148 -15.38 4.23 1.12
N THR A 149 -15.38 3.08 1.78
CA THR A 149 -16.59 2.35 2.16
C THR A 149 -16.29 1.49 3.39
N ASP A 150 -17.34 0.98 4.02
CA ASP A 150 -17.22 -0.18 4.90
C ASP A 150 -16.84 -1.41 4.07
N PHE A 151 -16.11 -2.33 4.68
CA PHE A 151 -15.69 -3.60 4.10
C PHE A 151 -16.16 -4.76 4.97
N ARG A 152 -16.39 -5.92 4.34
CA ARG A 152 -16.70 -7.18 5.00
C ARG A 152 -15.59 -8.19 4.78
N ALA A 153 -15.51 -9.18 5.66
CA ALA A 153 -14.65 -10.32 5.47
C ALA A 153 -14.94 -10.99 4.11
N GLY A 154 -13.91 -11.11 3.27
CA GLY A 154 -14.01 -11.64 1.90
C GLY A 154 -14.00 -10.57 0.80
N ASP A 155 -14.16 -9.28 1.15
CA ASP A 155 -13.95 -8.18 0.20
C ASP A 155 -12.46 -8.01 -0.11
N ILE A 156 -12.17 -7.44 -1.28
CA ILE A 156 -10.83 -7.01 -1.69
C ILE A 156 -10.92 -5.64 -2.37
N LEU A 157 -9.94 -4.77 -2.11
CA LEU A 157 -9.76 -3.52 -2.83
C LEU A 157 -8.54 -3.64 -3.73
N ILE A 158 -8.72 -3.39 -5.03
CA ILE A 158 -7.63 -3.48 -6.02
C ILE A 158 -7.33 -2.09 -6.59
N LEU A 159 -6.05 -1.71 -6.61
CA LEU A 159 -5.58 -0.45 -7.17
C LEU A 159 -4.23 -0.60 -7.89
N GLY A 160 -4.05 0.17 -8.96
CA GLY A 160 -2.78 0.24 -9.69
C GLY A 160 -1.78 1.19 -9.05
N MET A 161 -0.50 1.05 -9.40
CA MET A 161 0.63 1.72 -8.74
C MET A 161 0.61 3.26 -8.70
N PHE A 162 -0.16 3.90 -9.59
CA PHE A 162 -0.30 5.37 -9.67
C PHE A 162 -1.64 5.90 -9.13
N THR A 163 -2.38 5.07 -8.39
CA THR A 163 -3.61 5.52 -7.71
C THR A 163 -3.24 6.17 -6.39
N MET A 164 -3.59 7.45 -6.23
CA MET A 164 -3.33 8.22 -5.02
C MET A 164 -4.27 7.69 -3.97
N HIS A 165 -3.70 7.16 -2.90
CA HIS A 165 -4.48 6.52 -1.86
C HIS A 165 -3.88 6.81 -0.48
N ALA A 166 -4.72 6.68 0.53
CA ALA A 166 -4.40 6.90 1.92
C ALA A 166 -5.23 5.91 2.76
N SER A 167 -5.14 6.00 4.09
CA SER A 167 -6.16 5.41 4.96
C SER A 167 -6.81 6.48 5.82
N LEU A 168 -8.06 6.24 6.17
CA LEU A 168 -8.71 6.97 7.24
C LEU A 168 -7.96 6.72 8.57
N THR A 169 -8.14 7.63 9.52
CA THR A 169 -7.68 7.46 10.89
C THR A 169 -8.55 6.42 11.60
N ASN A 170 -7.92 5.42 12.22
CA ASN A 170 -8.63 4.51 13.11
C ASN A 170 -9.03 5.26 14.39
N THR A 171 -10.31 5.56 14.54
CA THR A 171 -10.90 6.27 15.69
C THR A 171 -11.45 5.32 16.75
N THR A 172 -11.37 4.01 16.51
CA THR A 172 -11.84 2.97 17.44
C THR A 172 -10.76 2.59 18.46
N LYS A 173 -11.10 1.63 19.34
CA LYS A 173 -10.15 0.97 20.25
C LYS A 173 -9.71 -0.41 19.77
N GLN A 174 -9.93 -0.75 18.50
CA GLN A 174 -9.66 -2.07 17.93
C GLN A 174 -8.50 -2.01 16.93
N TRP A 175 -7.89 -3.17 16.64
CA TRP A 175 -6.88 -3.27 15.59
C TRP A 175 -7.57 -3.36 14.23
N ARG A 176 -7.19 -2.51 13.30
CA ARG A 176 -7.46 -2.71 11.87
C ARG A 176 -6.46 -3.72 11.33
N ILE A 177 -6.91 -4.94 11.06
CA ILE A 177 -6.06 -5.99 10.49
C ILE A 177 -6.35 -6.14 8.99
N SER A 178 -5.32 -5.92 8.18
CA SER A 178 -5.41 -6.03 6.72
C SER A 178 -4.09 -6.54 6.16
N CYS A 179 -4.15 -7.18 4.99
CA CYS A 179 -2.95 -7.57 4.26
C CYS A 179 -2.98 -7.03 2.84
N ASP A 180 -1.81 -6.57 2.43
CA ASP A 180 -1.49 -6.07 1.11
C ASP A 180 -0.70 -7.16 0.36
N THR A 181 -1.22 -7.61 -0.78
CA THR A 181 -0.51 -8.43 -1.76
C THR A 181 -0.34 -7.67 -3.07
N ARG A 182 0.58 -8.12 -3.92
CA ARG A 182 1.03 -7.39 -5.11
C ARG A 182 1.07 -8.34 -6.28
N PHE A 183 0.14 -8.19 -7.22
CA PHE A 183 -0.01 -9.08 -8.38
C PHE A 183 0.46 -8.40 -9.65
N GLN A 184 1.29 -9.09 -10.44
CA GLN A 184 1.71 -8.67 -11.77
C GLN A 184 1.65 -9.83 -12.76
N PRO A 185 1.69 -9.55 -14.06
CA PRO A 185 1.92 -10.55 -15.09
C PRO A 185 3.24 -11.30 -14.87
N ALA A 186 3.22 -12.61 -15.05
CA ALA A 186 4.36 -13.50 -14.82
C ALA A 186 5.53 -13.24 -15.78
N GLY A 187 5.24 -12.72 -16.97
CA GLY A 187 6.25 -12.38 -17.97
C GLY A 187 6.94 -11.04 -17.75
N ASP A 188 6.43 -10.20 -16.84
CA ASP A 188 7.04 -8.90 -16.54
C ASP A 188 8.22 -9.05 -15.59
N GLU A 189 9.17 -8.12 -15.68
CA GLU A 189 10.24 -7.99 -14.70
C GLU A 189 9.67 -7.77 -13.30
N ILE A 190 10.29 -8.40 -12.31
CA ILE A 190 9.86 -8.36 -10.92
C ILE A 190 10.81 -7.52 -10.08
N ASP A 191 10.26 -6.75 -9.14
CA ASP A 191 11.05 -6.00 -8.18
C ASP A 191 11.69 -6.98 -7.18
N ASP A 192 12.98 -7.23 -7.36
CA ASP A 192 13.77 -8.23 -6.65
C ASP A 192 13.81 -8.02 -5.13
N ARG A 193 13.50 -6.81 -4.66
CA ARG A 193 13.42 -6.48 -3.23
C ARG A 193 12.37 -7.29 -2.49
N TRP A 194 11.35 -7.81 -3.17
CA TRP A 194 10.16 -8.40 -2.56
C TRP A 194 10.03 -9.91 -2.77
N ILE A 195 11.08 -10.56 -3.27
CA ILE A 195 11.10 -11.98 -3.65
C ILE A 195 12.11 -12.76 -2.80
N GLY A 196 11.82 -14.04 -2.56
CA GLY A 196 12.64 -15.00 -1.86
C GLY A 196 12.29 -15.16 -0.37
N GLU A 197 12.97 -16.12 0.28
CA GLU A 197 12.80 -16.40 1.71
C GLU A 197 13.22 -15.23 2.62
N LYS A 198 14.13 -14.38 2.14
CA LYS A 198 14.61 -13.19 2.85
C LYS A 198 14.66 -12.01 1.87
N PRO A 199 13.51 -11.41 1.57
CA PRO A 199 13.44 -10.28 0.64
C PRO A 199 14.36 -9.16 1.11
N LEU A 200 14.98 -8.43 0.16
CA LEU A 200 15.89 -7.32 0.49
C LEU A 200 15.15 -6.17 1.16
N GLU A 201 13.85 -6.06 0.89
CA GLU A 201 13.00 -4.95 1.30
C GLU A 201 13.64 -3.60 0.90
N HIS A 202 13.37 -2.58 1.69
CA HIS A 202 13.97 -1.27 1.55
C HIS A 202 15.39 -1.22 2.15
N TYR A 203 16.38 -1.74 1.44
CA TYR A 203 17.74 -1.91 1.97
C TYR A 203 18.51 -0.59 2.13
N ALA A 204 18.32 0.38 1.22
CA ALA A 204 19.09 1.62 1.21
C ALA A 204 18.44 2.69 2.09
N SER A 205 17.11 2.86 2.00
CA SER A 205 16.40 3.83 2.83
C SER A 205 16.34 3.42 4.31
N ASN A 206 16.41 2.11 4.62
CA ASN A 206 16.54 1.63 6.00
C ASN A 206 18.01 1.49 6.46
N ALA A 207 19.00 1.82 5.63
CA ALA A 207 20.40 1.67 6.00
C ALA A 207 20.76 2.59 7.18
N PRO A 208 21.60 2.15 8.13
CA PRO A 208 22.09 3.01 9.21
C PRO A 208 22.76 4.27 8.65
N GLY A 209 22.28 5.45 9.06
CA GLY A 209 22.80 6.73 8.60
C GLY A 209 22.31 7.19 7.22
N ALA A 210 21.31 6.51 6.63
CA ALA A 210 20.63 7.00 5.44
C ALA A 210 20.09 8.42 5.69
N LYS A 211 20.40 9.34 4.76
CA LYS A 211 19.95 10.73 4.82
C LYS A 211 18.71 10.85 3.96
N ILE A 212 17.56 10.71 4.59
CA ILE A 212 16.28 10.83 3.90
C ILE A 212 15.93 12.31 3.71
N VAL A 213 15.68 12.71 2.46
CA VAL A 213 15.18 14.02 2.08
C VAL A 213 13.71 14.12 2.47
N PRO A 214 13.31 15.17 3.22
CA PRO A 214 11.90 15.41 3.54
C PRO A 214 11.05 15.58 2.28
N MET A 215 9.84 15.03 2.28
CA MET A 215 8.95 15.13 1.10
C MET A 215 8.66 16.59 0.73
N ASP A 216 8.47 17.46 1.71
CA ASP A 216 8.15 18.88 1.46
C ASP A 216 9.28 19.59 0.69
N ASP A 217 10.54 19.30 1.01
CA ASP A 217 11.71 19.84 0.30
C ASP A 217 11.76 19.34 -1.15
N ALA A 218 11.55 18.03 -1.36
CA ALA A 218 11.51 17.43 -2.69
C ALA A 218 10.37 17.99 -3.55
N ARG A 219 9.20 18.22 -2.96
CA ARG A 219 8.04 18.81 -3.65
C ARG A 219 8.30 20.26 -4.09
N VAL A 220 9.00 21.04 -3.27
CA VAL A 220 9.45 22.39 -3.65
C VAL A 220 10.37 22.33 -4.87
N GLU A 221 11.35 21.42 -4.89
CA GLU A 221 12.26 21.24 -6.03
C GLU A 221 11.51 20.82 -7.30
N TRP A 222 10.53 19.92 -7.17
CA TRP A 222 9.72 19.42 -8.28
C TRP A 222 8.66 20.42 -8.77
N GLY A 223 8.36 21.45 -7.99
CA GLY A 223 7.28 22.41 -8.24
C GLY A 223 5.88 21.77 -8.13
N VAL A 224 5.67 20.89 -7.14
CA VAL A 224 4.39 20.18 -6.87
C VAL A 224 3.91 20.35 -5.43
#